data_AF-I4I6H0-F1
#
_entry.id   AF-I4I6H0-F1
#
_cell.length_a   1.000
_cell.length_b   1.000
_cell.length_c   1.000
_cell.angle_alpha   90.00
_cell.angle_beta   90.00
_cell.angle_gamma   90.00
#
_symmetry.space_group_name_H-M   'P 1'
#
loop_
_entity.id
_entity.type
_entity.pdbx_description
1 polymer ?
#
loop_
_entity_poly.entity_id
_entity_poly.type
_entity_poly.pdbx_seq_one_letter_code
_entity_poly.pdbx_strand_id
1 'polypeptide(L)'
;MKETTPAAMPPCFDRWCRRFDNCFKNEAQKNGFRQYLGGLLGESERKNLTQMANNAVGVVYNRLHHFLTESPWSDRQVNESHIPHPKCHNVSKEEGARVKILI
;
A
#
# COMPACT_ATOMS: atom_id res chain seq x y z
N MET A 1 -12.67 12.14 -8.62
CA MET A 1 -12.13 11.03 -7.81
C MET A 1 -10.71 11.40 -7.45
N LYS A 2 -10.34 11.38 -6.17
CA LYS A 2 -8.96 11.67 -5.76
C LYS A 2 -8.09 10.46 -6.13
N GLU A 3 -6.99 10.72 -6.82
CA GLU A 3 -6.05 9.68 -7.26
C GLU A 3 -5.40 9.02 -6.03
N THR A 4 -5.47 7.69 -5.94
CA THR A 4 -4.84 6.91 -4.86
C THR A 4 -3.51 6.37 -5.33
N THR A 5 -2.57 7.27 -5.60
CA THR A 5 -1.22 6.92 -6.03
C THR A 5 -0.31 6.83 -4.80
N PRO A 6 0.70 5.94 -4.74
CA PRO A 6 1.72 5.98 -3.67
C PRO A 6 2.39 7.36 -3.53
N ALA A 7 2.46 8.13 -4.62
CA ALA A 7 2.95 9.51 -4.64
C ALA A 7 2.02 10.51 -3.92
N ALA A 8 0.73 10.20 -3.78
CA ALA A 8 -0.25 10.99 -3.02
C ALA A 8 -0.25 10.62 -1.52
N MET A 9 0.44 9.55 -1.14
CA MET A 9 0.58 9.15 0.27
C MET A 9 1.62 10.02 0.99
N PRO A 10 1.45 10.30 2.29
CA PRO A 10 2.40 11.13 3.04
C PRO A 10 3.80 10.48 3.07
N PRO A 11 4.89 11.26 3.19
CA PRO A 11 6.27 10.73 3.20
C PRO A 11 6.57 9.68 4.29
N CYS A 12 5.74 9.60 5.33
CA CYS A 12 5.83 8.55 6.34
C CYS A 12 5.42 7.16 5.81
N PHE A 13 4.61 7.10 4.75
CA PHE A 13 4.20 5.86 4.10
C PHE A 13 5.41 5.12 3.51
N ASP A 14 6.23 5.78 2.69
CA ASP A 14 7.41 5.14 2.11
C ASP A 14 8.40 4.69 3.20
N ARG A 15 8.63 5.52 4.23
CA ARG A 15 9.48 5.15 5.37
C ARG A 15 8.98 3.90 6.10
N TRP A 16 7.67 3.74 6.22
CA TRP A 16 7.10 2.55 6.83
C TRP A 16 7.19 1.33 5.90
N CYS A 17 6.91 1.50 4.60
CA CYS A 17 7.05 0.44 3.59
C CYS A 17 8.48 -0.12 3.52
N ARG A 18 9.51 0.72 3.71
CA ARG A 18 10.92 0.28 3.73
C ARG A 18 11.23 -0.81 4.73
N ARG A 19 10.43 -0.95 5.79
CA ARG A 19 10.62 -1.99 6.80
C ARG A 19 10.36 -3.39 6.24
N PHE A 20 9.60 -3.48 5.15
CA PHE A 20 9.30 -4.72 4.42
C PHE A 20 10.24 -4.94 3.23
N ASP A 21 11.19 -4.04 2.95
CA ASP A 21 12.04 -4.17 1.75
C ASP A 21 12.89 -5.46 1.79
N ASN A 22 13.19 -5.99 2.97
CA ASN A 22 13.89 -7.27 3.14
C ASN A 22 13.02 -8.51 2.81
N CYS A 23 11.69 -8.36 2.78
CA CYS A 23 10.76 -9.42 2.39
C CYS A 23 10.68 -9.59 0.86
N PHE A 24 11.22 -8.62 0.10
CA PHE A 24 11.11 -8.57 -1.35
C PHE A 24 12.50 -8.67 -1.98
N LYS A 25 12.64 -9.57 -2.95
CA LYS A 25 13.92 -9.89 -3.59
C LYS A 25 14.33 -8.88 -4.65
N ASN A 26 13.35 -8.21 -5.27
CA ASN A 26 13.60 -7.29 -6.38
C ASN A 26 12.77 -6.01 -6.27
N GLU A 27 13.18 -4.99 -7.03
CA GLU A 27 12.52 -3.67 -7.05
C GLU A 27 11.08 -3.75 -7.57
N ALA A 28 10.77 -4.70 -8.47
CA ALA A 28 9.41 -4.89 -8.97
C ALA A 28 8.44 -5.31 -7.85
N GLN A 29 8.86 -6.19 -6.95
CA GLN A 29 8.10 -6.62 -5.78
C GLN A 29 7.92 -5.48 -4.78
N LYS A 30 8.99 -4.74 -4.49
CA LYS A 30 8.95 -3.56 -3.61
C LYS A 30 7.99 -2.50 -4.11
N ASN A 31 7.97 -2.26 -5.42
CA ASN A 31 7.05 -1.33 -6.07
C ASN A 31 5.63 -1.88 -6.09
N GLY A 32 5.43 -3.16 -6.41
CA GLY A 32 4.14 -3.83 -6.39
C GLY A 32 3.49 -3.78 -5.00
N PHE A 33 4.27 -4.01 -3.95
CA PHE A 33 3.82 -3.89 -2.56
C PHE A 33 3.36 -2.46 -2.24
N ARG A 34 4.16 -1.44 -2.56
CA ARG A 34 3.81 -0.03 -2.33
C ARG A 34 2.55 0.38 -3.09
N GLN A 35 2.38 -0.09 -4.33
CA GLN A 35 1.20 0.17 -5.14
C GLN A 35 -0.06 -0.50 -4.58
N TYR A 36 0.06 -1.79 -4.22
CA TYR A 36 -1.03 -2.54 -3.62
C TYR A 36 -1.48 -1.92 -2.29
N LEU A 37 -0.52 -1.63 -1.42
CA LEU A 37 -0.80 -1.08 -0.10
C LEU A 37 -1.29 0.37 -0.16
N GLY A 38 -0.76 1.17 -1.09
CA GLY A 38 -1.25 2.52 -1.38
C GLY A 38 -2.70 2.51 -1.87
N GLY A 39 -3.08 1.58 -2.75
CA GLY A 39 -4.48 1.46 -3.18
C GLY A 39 -5.42 0.94 -2.09
N LEU A 40 -4.93 0.06 -1.19
CA LEU A 40 -5.69 -0.39 -0.03
C LEU A 40 -5.96 0.75 0.95
N LEU A 41 -4.94 1.55 1.28
CA LEU A 41 -5.03 2.66 2.23
C LEU A 41 -5.64 3.93 1.63
N GLY A 42 -5.64 4.06 0.31
CA GLY A 42 -6.17 5.24 -0.38
C GLY A 42 -7.69 5.42 -0.22
N GLU A 43 -8.19 6.59 -0.59
CA GLU A 43 -9.62 6.91 -0.59
C GLU A 43 -10.32 6.17 -1.75
N SER A 44 -10.78 4.94 -1.51
CA SER A 44 -11.63 4.20 -2.44
C SER A 44 -12.79 3.52 -1.70
N GLU A 45 -13.99 3.61 -2.27
CA GLU A 45 -15.19 2.96 -1.71
C GLU A 45 -15.08 1.43 -1.75
N ARG A 46 -14.47 0.89 -2.81
CA ARG A 46 -14.24 -0.54 -2.99
C ARG A 46 -12.74 -0.85 -2.94
N LYS A 47 -12.41 -1.91 -2.20
CA LYS A 47 -11.04 -2.43 -2.02
C LYS A 47 -10.83 -3.68 -2.88
N ASN A 48 -10.98 -3.52 -4.18
CA ASN A 48 -10.70 -4.58 -5.16
C ASN A 48 -9.63 -4.11 -6.16
N LEU A 49 -8.97 -5.07 -6.81
CA LEU A 49 -7.84 -4.80 -7.69
C LEU A 49 -8.19 -3.91 -8.88
N THR A 50 -9.38 -4.09 -9.46
CA THR A 50 -9.85 -3.29 -10.58
C THR A 50 -10.00 -1.83 -10.19
N GLN A 51 -10.65 -1.55 -9.05
CA GLN A 51 -10.83 -0.19 -8.54
C GLN A 51 -9.50 0.44 -8.16
N MET A 52 -8.61 -0.31 -7.52
CA MET A 52 -7.28 0.17 -7.14
C MET A 52 -6.42 0.51 -8.37
N ALA A 53 -6.47 -0.30 -9.43
CA ALA A 53 -5.79 -0.02 -10.68
C ALA A 53 -6.36 1.20 -11.40
N ASN A 54 -7.69 1.34 -11.43
CA ASN A 54 -8.36 2.49 -12.05
C ASN A 54 -8.09 3.81 -11.30
N ASN A 55 -7.93 3.76 -9.99
CA ASN A 55 -7.74 4.94 -9.15
C ASN A 55 -6.27 5.39 -9.04
N ALA A 56 -5.30 4.58 -9.50
CA ALA A 56 -3.88 4.84 -9.29
C ALA A 56 -3.15 5.12 -10.60
N VAL A 57 -2.46 6.26 -10.68
CA VAL A 57 -1.71 6.65 -11.89
C VAL A 57 -0.50 5.73 -12.08
N GLY A 58 -0.39 5.13 -13.26
CA GLY A 58 0.74 4.25 -13.63
C GLY A 58 0.68 2.83 -13.03
N VAL A 59 -0.41 2.47 -12.35
CA VAL A 59 -0.64 1.13 -11.84
C VAL A 59 -1.52 0.36 -12.81
N VAL A 60 -1.01 -0.76 -13.33
CA VAL A 60 -1.74 -1.62 -14.28
C VAL A 60 -2.33 -2.79 -13.50
N TYR A 61 -3.60 -3.11 -13.75
CA TYR A 61 -4.29 -4.26 -13.13
C TYR A 61 -3.43 -5.53 -13.17
N ASN A 62 -2.90 -5.87 -14.34
CA ASN A 62 -2.05 -7.06 -14.52
C ASN A 62 -0.82 -7.07 -13.62
N ARG A 63 -0.23 -5.91 -13.32
CA ARG A 63 0.94 -5.81 -12.43
C ARG A 63 0.56 -6.09 -10.97
N LEU A 64 -0.58 -5.55 -10.51
CA LEU A 64 -1.09 -5.84 -9.16
C LEU A 64 -1.51 -7.30 -9.03
N HIS A 65 -2.20 -7.83 -10.03
CA HIS A 65 -2.60 -9.23 -10.08
C HIS A 65 -1.37 -10.13 -10.01
N HIS A 66 -0.42 -9.97 -10.94
CA HIS A 66 0.82 -10.74 -10.95
C HIS A 66 1.60 -10.60 -9.63
N PHE A 67 1.66 -9.39 -9.05
CA PHE A 67 2.28 -9.21 -7.75
C PHE A 67 1.65 -10.10 -6.68
N LEU A 68 0.32 -10.18 -6.60
CA LEU A 68 -0.37 -10.96 -5.57
C LEU A 68 -0.39 -12.46 -5.83
N THR A 69 -0.49 -12.89 -7.09
CA THR A 69 -0.75 -14.30 -7.42
C THR A 69 0.50 -15.06 -7.85
N GLU A 70 1.45 -14.39 -8.51
CA GLU A 70 2.56 -15.05 -9.23
C GLU A 70 3.93 -14.65 -8.69
N SER A 71 4.03 -13.52 -7.97
CA SER A 71 5.32 -13.04 -7.51
C SER A 71 5.86 -13.85 -6.32
N PRO A 72 7.13 -14.30 -6.35
CA PRO A 72 7.68 -15.16 -5.31
C PRO A 72 8.17 -14.36 -4.09
N TRP A 73 7.24 -13.82 -3.31
CA TRP A 73 7.46 -13.28 -1.96
C TRP A 73 6.78 -14.18 -0.92
N SER A 74 7.30 -14.20 0.30
CA SER A 74 6.75 -15.04 1.38
C SER A 74 5.77 -14.25 2.22
N ASP A 75 4.50 -14.66 2.22
CA ASP A 75 3.46 -14.13 3.10
C ASP A 75 3.85 -14.26 4.57
N ARG A 76 4.45 -15.39 4.94
CA ARG A 76 5.00 -15.62 6.27
C ARG A 76 6.05 -14.57 6.65
N GLN A 77 7.02 -14.27 5.79
CA GLN A 77 8.05 -13.26 6.09
C GLN A 77 7.45 -11.86 6.24
N VAL A 78 6.45 -11.51 5.43
CA VAL A 78 5.74 -10.23 5.55
C VAL A 78 4.95 -10.15 6.86
N ASN A 79 4.25 -11.22 7.23
CA ASN A 79 3.47 -11.31 8.46
C ASN A 79 4.35 -11.33 9.72
N GLU A 80 5.48 -12.03 9.68
CA GLU A 80 6.47 -12.09 10.77
C GLU A 80 7.25 -10.78 10.92
N SER A 81 7.32 -9.97 9.85
CA SER A 81 7.79 -8.58 9.92
C SER A 81 6.81 -7.66 10.67
N HIS A 82 5.98 -8.24 11.56
CA HIS A 82 4.98 -7.56 12.36
C HIS A 82 5.63 -6.43 13.14
N ILE A 83 5.22 -5.23 12.76
CA ILE A 83 5.75 -3.98 13.24
C ILE A 83 4.58 -3.23 13.87
N PRO A 84 4.75 -2.63 15.06
CA PRO A 84 3.68 -1.81 15.64
C PRO A 84 3.24 -0.75 14.63
N HIS A 85 1.92 -0.55 14.54
CA HIS A 85 1.24 0.38 13.64
C HIS A 85 2.05 1.65 13.38
N PRO A 86 2.07 2.18 12.13
CA PRO A 86 2.79 3.40 11.81
C PRO A 86 2.34 4.53 12.74
N LYS A 87 3.21 4.91 13.68
CA LYS A 87 3.03 6.15 14.45
C LYS A 87 3.37 7.31 13.51
N CYS A 88 2.40 7.73 12.72
CA CYS A 88 2.46 8.99 12.01
C CYS A 88 2.33 10.11 13.06
N HIS A 89 3.45 10.48 13.70
CA HIS A 89 3.48 11.68 14.54
C HIS A 89 3.32 12.88 13.58
N ASN A 90 2.22 13.61 13.72
CA ASN A 90 1.86 14.85 13.01
C ASN A 90 1.29 14.70 11.59
N VAL A 91 0.12 14.05 11.45
CA VAL A 91 -0.85 14.52 10.44
C VAL A 91 -1.71 15.57 11.12
N SER A 92 -1.49 16.84 10.80
CA SER A 92 -2.35 17.94 11.20
C SER A 92 -3.80 17.58 10.87
N LYS A 93 -4.64 17.57 11.91
CA LYS A 93 -6.08 17.41 11.80
C LYS A 93 -6.65 18.54 10.95
N GLU A 94 -6.79 18.34 9.66
CA GLU A 94 -7.79 19.06 8.87
C GLU A 94 -8.77 18.04 8.31
N GLU A 95 -9.94 18.06 8.95
CA GLU A 95 -11.26 17.61 8.53
C GLU A 95 -11.41 16.22 7.87
N GLY A 96 -11.97 15.31 8.68
CA GLY A 96 -13.16 14.60 8.23
C GLY A 96 -12.97 13.29 7.49
N ALA A 97 -12.07 12.41 7.94
CA ALA A 97 -12.14 11.00 7.54
C ALA A 97 -11.88 10.09 8.73
N ARG A 98 -12.96 9.49 9.24
CA ARG A 98 -12.91 8.38 10.22
C ARG A 98 -12.19 7.19 9.57
N VAL A 99 -10.88 7.13 9.74
CA VAL A 99 -10.13 5.88 9.55
C VAL A 99 -10.41 5.01 10.77
N LYS A 100 -11.51 4.24 10.71
CA LYS A 100 -11.70 3.08 11.58
C LYS A 100 -10.97 1.91 10.93
N ILE A 101 -9.72 1.71 11.31
CA ILE A 101 -9.09 0.39 11.21
C ILE A 101 -9.54 -0.33 12.48
N LEU A 102 -10.62 -1.13 12.37
CA LEU A 102 -10.87 -2.19 13.34
C LEU A 102 -10.13 -3.43 12.83
N ILE A 103 -9.27 -3.92 13.73
CA ILE A 103 -8.50 -5.16 13.64
C ILE A 103 -9.43 -6.35 13.47
#